data_AF-A0A1W9LLR3-F1
#
_entry.id   AF-A0A1W9LLR3-F1
#
_cell.length_a   1.000
_cell.length_b   1.000
_cell.length_c   1.000
_cell.angle_alpha   90.00
_cell.angle_beta   90.00
_cell.angle_gamma   90.00
#
_symmetry.space_group_name_H-M   'P 1'
#
loop_
_entity.id
_entity.type
_entity.pdbx_description
1 polymer ?
#
loop_
_entity_poly.entity_id
_entity_poly.type
_entity_poly.pdbx_seq_one_letter_code
_entity_poly.pdbx_strand_id
1 'polypeptide(L)' 'MVIQDSRVPGFQDSSAFLIRILLGEFGSSILASQRVMPERLLKYGFSFKYPDIKSAVSNIVEK' A
#
# COMPACT_ATOMS: atom_id res chain seq x y z
N MET A 1 16.38 26.02 -18.40
CA MET A 1 15.58 24.94 -19.02
C MET A 1 15.72 23.72 -18.13
N VAL A 2 14.69 23.44 -17.34
CA VAL A 2 14.71 22.52 -16.19
C VAL A 2 14.54 21.09 -16.68
N ILE A 3 15.53 20.23 -16.43
CA ILE A 3 15.32 18.78 -16.36
C ILE A 3 15.64 18.41 -14.91
N GLN A 4 14.60 18.38 -14.08
CA GLN A 4 14.67 17.90 -12.70
C GLN A 4 14.72 16.37 -12.78
N ASP A 5 15.93 15.83 -12.81
CA ASP A 5 16.19 14.40 -12.69
C ASP A 5 15.80 13.95 -11.27
N SER A 6 14.63 13.34 -11.14
CA SER A 6 14.06 12.86 -9.87
C SER A 6 14.67 11.53 -9.43
N ARG A 7 16.00 11.42 -9.40
CA ARG A 7 16.69 10.38 -8.62
C ARG A 7 16.74 10.85 -7.17
N VAL A 8 15.69 10.55 -6.40
CA VAL A 8 15.75 10.71 -4.94
C VAL A 8 16.84 9.78 -4.41
N PRO A 9 17.94 10.30 -3.82
CA PRO A 9 18.96 9.45 -3.25
C PRO A 9 18.37 8.71 -2.05
N GLY A 10 18.72 7.43 -1.93
CA GLY A 10 18.09 6.44 -1.04
C GLY A 10 17.81 6.97 0.38
N PHE A 11 16.53 7.21 0.64
CA PHE A 11 15.97 7.50 1.95
C PHE A 11 15.36 6.21 2.50
N GLN A 12 16.21 5.20 2.73
CA GLN A 12 15.78 3.81 2.91
C GLN A 12 14.77 3.61 4.06
N ASP A 13 14.72 4.48 5.08
CA ASP A 13 13.85 4.25 6.25
C ASP A 13 13.00 5.44 6.69
N SER A 14 13.10 6.56 6.00
CA SER A 14 12.70 7.79 6.64
C SER A 14 11.25 8.21 6.35
N SER A 15 10.62 7.62 5.33
CA SER A 15 9.14 7.57 5.25
C SER A 15 8.54 6.77 6.42
N ALA A 16 9.12 5.62 6.74
CA ALA A 16 8.70 4.78 7.85
C ALA A 16 8.93 5.45 9.22
N PHE A 17 10.05 6.16 9.39
CA PHE A 17 10.34 6.94 10.60
C PHE A 17 9.32 8.06 10.82
N LEU A 18 8.99 8.85 9.80
CA LEU A 18 8.00 9.91 9.88
C LEU A 18 6.61 9.36 10.23
N ILE A 19 6.22 8.23 9.62
CA ILE A 19 4.94 7.57 9.92
C ILE A 19 4.90 7.09 11.38
N ARG A 20 6.00 6.54 11.92
CA ARG A 20 6.10 6.16 13.34
C ARG A 20 6.01 7.34 14.29
N ILE A 21 6.56 8.51 13.93
CA ILE A 21 6.43 9.72 14.74
C ILE A 21 4.97 10.23 14.73
N LEU A 22 4.32 10.27 13.56
CA LEU A 22 2.97 10.80 13.42
C LEU A 22 1.89 9.90 14.03
N LEU A 23 2.06 8.57 13.92
CA LEU A 23 1.08 7.57 14.38
C LEU A 23 1.49 6.87 15.69
N GLY A 24 2.66 7.19 16.26
CA GLY A 24 3.21 6.49 17.43
C GLY A 24 3.48 5.01 17.17
N GLU A 25 3.29 4.17 18.19
CA GLU A 25 3.51 2.70 18.08
C GLU A 25 2.61 2.02 17.03
N PHE A 26 1.46 2.64 16.70
CA PHE A 26 0.54 2.16 15.68
C PHE A 26 1.14 2.23 14.26
N GLY A 27 2.03 3.20 14.01
CA GLY A 27 2.75 3.31 12.74
C GLY A 27 3.56 2.05 12.41
N SER A 28 4.12 1.39 13.42
CA SER A 28 4.85 0.12 13.27
C SER A 28 3.97 -1.00 12.73
N SER A 29 2.69 -1.04 13.12
CA SER A 29 1.74 -2.07 12.69
C SER A 29 1.23 -1.82 11.26
N ILE A 30 1.09 -0.56 10.85
CA ILE A 30 0.75 -0.21 9.45
C ILE A 30 1.91 -0.47 8.51
N LEU A 31 3.14 -0.18 8.96
CA LEU A 31 4.35 -0.42 8.18
C LEU A 31 4.70 -1.91 8.08
N ALA A 32 4.09 -2.76 8.90
CA ALA A 32 4.23 -4.19 8.80
C ALA A 32 3.45 -4.71 7.58
N SER A 33 4.15 -5.42 6.69
CA SER A 33 3.49 -6.15 5.61
C SER A 33 2.70 -7.32 6.20
N GLN A 34 1.38 -7.18 6.25
CA GLN A 34 0.48 -8.23 6.72
C GLN A 34 -0.06 -9.02 5.53
N ARG A 35 0.31 -10.30 5.43
CA ARG A 35 -0.28 -11.21 4.45
C ARG A 35 -1.59 -11.77 4.98
N VAL A 36 -2.71 -11.18 4.56
CA VAL A 36 -4.07 -11.62 4.94
C VAL A 36 -4.71 -12.41 3.80
N MET A 37 -5.23 -13.61 4.09
CA MET A 37 -6.00 -14.43 3.15
C MET A 37 -7.49 -14.43 3.55
N PRO A 38 -8.43 -14.05 2.66
CA PRO A 38 -9.84 -13.91 2.98
C PRO A 38 -10.63 -15.23 2.96
N GLU A 39 -10.16 -16.25 3.68
CA GLU A 39 -10.68 -17.62 3.63
C GLU A 39 -12.19 -17.72 3.92
N ARG A 40 -12.69 -16.97 4.90
CA ARG A 40 -14.12 -17.00 5.27
C ARG A 40 -15.00 -16.48 4.13
N LEU A 41 -14.59 -15.38 3.49
CA LEU A 41 -15.34 -14.78 2.38
C LEU A 41 -15.40 -15.75 1.19
N LEU A 42 -14.26 -16.36 0.85
CA LEU A 42 -14.17 -17.35 -0.22
C LEU A 42 -15.01 -18.59 0.08
N LYS A 43 -15.00 -19.07 1.34
CA LYS A 43 -15.81 -20.22 1.79
C LYS A 43 -17.32 -19.99 1.61
N TYR A 44 -17.79 -18.77 1.79
CA TYR A 44 -19.20 -18.40 1.60
C TYR A 44 -19.53 -17.95 0.17
N GLY A 45 -18.64 -18.17 -0.79
CA GLY A 45 -18.88 -17.88 -2.21
C GLY A 45 -18.83 -16.39 -2.56
N PHE A 46 -18.22 -15.55 -1.71
CA PHE A 46 -18.04 -14.14 -2.03
C PHE A 46 -17.08 -13.99 -3.21
N SER A 47 -17.54 -13.33 -4.27
CA SER A 47 -16.74 -13.02 -5.45
C SER A 47 -16.26 -11.58 -5.42
N PHE A 48 -14.94 -11.37 -5.40
CA PHE A 48 -14.35 -10.04 -5.46
C PHE A 48 -14.55 -9.43 -6.84
N LYS A 49 -15.04 -8.17 -6.89
CA LYS A 49 -15.17 -7.41 -8.14
C LYS A 49 -13.81 -7.10 -8.78
N TYR A 50 -12.78 -6.93 -7.94
CA TYR A 50 -11.39 -6.74 -8.34
C TYR A 50 -10.54 -7.73 -7.53
N PRO A 51 -10.28 -8.95 -8.07
CA PRO A 51 -9.60 -10.01 -7.32
C PRO A 51 -8.09 -9.76 -7.16
N ASP A 52 -7.54 -8.80 -7.89
CA ASP A 52 -6.12 -8.45 -7.88
C ASP A 52 -5.90 -6.94 -7.80
N ILE A 53 -4.71 -6.54 -7.38
CA ILE A 53 -4.38 -5.13 -7.17
C ILE A 53 -4.39 -4.33 -8.48
N LYS A 54 -4.03 -4.96 -9.61
CA LYS A 54 -3.94 -4.27 -10.90
C LYS A 54 -5.34 -3.88 -11.39
N SER A 55 -6.31 -4.80 -11.31
CA SER A 55 -7.70 -4.51 -11.67
C SER A 55 -8.33 -3.47 -10.75
N ALA A 56 -8.01 -3.50 -9.44
CA ALA A 56 -8.50 -2.50 -8.49
C ALA A 56 -7.95 -1.09 -8.77
N VAL A 57 -6.63 -0.98 -9.01
CA VAL A 57 -5.98 0.33 -9.27
C VAL A 57 -6.42 0.91 -10.62
N SER A 58 -6.48 0.09 -11.67
CA SER A 58 -6.98 0.51 -12.99
C SER A 58 -8.37 1.13 -12.88
N ASN A 59 -9.27 0.52 -12.08
CA ASN A 59 -10.61 1.07 -11.86
C ASN A 59 -10.65 2.46 -11.19
N ILE A 60 -9.68 2.77 -10.33
CA ILE A 60 -9.63 4.06 -9.61
C ILE A 60 -9.07 5.16 -10.52
N VAL A 61 -8.08 4.83 -11.34
CA VAL A 61 -7.29 5.81 -12.12
C VAL A 61 -7.89 6.07 -13.50
N GLU A 62 -8.49 5.07 -14.16
CA GLU A 62 -9.03 5.19 -15.52
C GLU A 62 -10.44 5.79 -15.59
N LYS A 63 -10.73 6.76 -14.71
CA LYS A 63 -12.05 7.39 -14.61
C LYS A 63 -12.23 8.57 -15.57
#